data_AF-B4QMQ4-F1
#
_entry.id   AF-B4QMQ4-F1
#
_cell.length_a   1.000
_cell.length_b   1.000
_cell.length_c   1.000
_cell.angle_alpha   90.00
_cell.angle_beta   90.00
_cell.angle_gamma   90.00
#
_symmetry.space_group_name_H-M   'P 1'
#
loop_
_entity.id
_entity.type
_entity.pdbx_description
1 polymer ?
#
loop_
_entity_poly.entity_id
_entity_poly.type
_entity_poly.pdbx_seq_one_letter_code
_entity_poly.pdbx_strand_id
1 'polypeptide(L)' 'MNRKWMPDADFGTWTPLTEVAGLFLKWTQDQERPKTGSLLQLITKNGITQLIAAE' A
#
# COMPACT_ATOMS: atom_id res chain seq x y z
N MET A 1 14.98 -4.98 -3.49
CA MET A 1 15.49 -6.17 -2.80
C MET A 1 14.59 -7.38 -2.97
N ASN A 2 13.27 -7.29 -2.73
CA ASN A 2 12.36 -8.43 -2.87
C ASN A 2 12.45 -9.14 -4.24
N ARG A 3 12.50 -8.38 -5.34
CA ARG A 3 12.62 -8.95 -6.71
C ARG A 3 13.89 -9.78 -6.93
N LYS A 4 14.98 -9.47 -6.22
CA LYS A 4 16.25 -10.22 -6.34
C LYS A 4 16.12 -11.62 -5.72
N TRP A 5 15.37 -11.74 -4.63
CA TRP A 5 15.29 -12.97 -3.83
C TRP A 5 14.03 -13.79 -4.11
N MET A 6 13.04 -13.21 -4.79
CA MET A 6 11.82 -13.86 -5.23
C MET A 6 11.58 -13.54 -6.71
N PRO A 7 12.41 -14.02 -7.65
CA PRO A 7 12.31 -13.66 -9.06
C PRO A 7 11.04 -14.21 -9.73
N ASP A 8 10.53 -15.36 -9.28
CA ASP A 8 9.37 -16.04 -9.88
C ASP A 8 8.03 -15.72 -9.17
N ALA A 9 8.04 -14.81 -8.19
CA ALA A 9 6.81 -14.40 -7.52
C ALA A 9 5.93 -13.54 -8.44
N ASP A 10 4.62 -13.60 -8.24
CA ASP A 10 3.68 -12.72 -8.94
C ASP A 10 3.81 -11.28 -8.42
N PHE A 11 4.58 -10.45 -9.13
CA PHE A 11 4.76 -9.05 -8.80
C PHE A 11 3.47 -8.22 -8.95
N GLY A 12 2.44 -8.73 -9.64
CA GLY A 12 1.11 -8.12 -9.68
C GLY A 12 0.40 -8.11 -8.33
N THR A 13 0.91 -8.84 -7.35
CA THR A 13 0.44 -8.82 -5.95
C THR A 13 1.26 -7.90 -5.05
N TRP A 14 2.29 -7.21 -5.58
CA TRP A 14 3.18 -6.37 -4.78
C TRP A 14 2.80 -4.91 -4.91
N THR A 15 2.57 -4.27 -3.76
CA THR A 15 2.24 -2.85 -3.72
C THR A 15 3.38 -2.00 -4.29
N PRO A 16 3.11 -1.18 -5.33
CA PRO A 16 4.10 -0.24 -5.84
C PRO A 16 4.49 0.80 -4.78
N LEU A 17 5.77 1.15 -4.68
CA LEU A 17 6.24 2.16 -3.72
C LEU A 17 5.64 3.55 -3.99
N THR A 18 5.31 3.84 -5.24
CA THR A 18 4.64 5.09 -5.65
C THR A 18 3.23 5.21 -5.08
N GLU A 19 2.50 4.12 -4.92
CA GLU A 19 1.18 4.11 -4.27
C GLU A 19 1.31 4.51 -2.80
N VAL A 20 2.26 3.90 -2.08
CA VAL A 20 2.52 4.22 -0.66
C VAL A 20 2.95 5.68 -0.49
N ALA A 21 3.84 6.18 -1.35
CA ALA A 21 4.26 7.58 -1.33
C ALA A 21 3.09 8.54 -1.62
N GLY A 22 2.20 8.20 -2.55
CA GLY A 22 1.01 8.98 -2.85
C GLY A 22 0.04 9.07 -1.67
N LEU A 23 -0.17 7.95 -0.95
CA LEU A 23 -0.98 7.94 0.28
C LEU A 23 -0.39 8.85 1.35
N PHE A 24 0.93 8.77 1.59
CA PHE A 24 1.59 9.66 2.54
C PHE A 24 1.44 11.13 2.16
N LEU A 25 1.63 11.47 0.87
CA LEU A 25 1.44 12.84 0.40
C LEU A 25 0.02 13.35 0.69
N LYS A 26 -1.01 12.56 0.36
CA LYS A 26 -2.42 12.90 0.68
C LYS A 26 -2.62 13.14 2.17
N TRP A 27 -2.14 12.23 3.02
CA TRP A 27 -2.32 12.33 4.47
C TRP A 27 -1.60 13.54 5.08
N THR A 28 -0.46 13.95 4.54
CA THR A 28 0.23 15.19 4.98
C THR A 28 -0.56 16.46 4.65
N GLN A 29 -1.44 16.39 3.65
CA GLN A 29 -2.33 17.46 3.21
C GLN A 29 -3.73 17.33 3.82
N ASP A 30 -3.90 16.46 4.82
CA ASP A 30 -5.16 16.14 5.48
C ASP A 30 -6.26 15.59 4.54
N GLN A 31 -5.86 15.03 3.39
CA GLN A 31 -6.76 14.39 2.43
C GLN A 31 -6.86 12.90 2.72
N GLU A 32 -8.09 12.39 2.83
CA GLU A 32 -8.36 10.95 3.01
C GLU A 32 -7.56 10.35 4.18
N ARG A 33 -7.26 11.17 5.18
CA ARG A 33 -6.43 10.79 6.32
C ARG A 33 -7.24 9.86 7.24
N PRO A 34 -6.74 8.65 7.54
CA PRO A 34 -7.41 7.76 8.49
C PRO A 34 -7.40 8.37 9.89
N LYS A 35 -8.31 7.90 10.74
CA LYS A 35 -8.38 8.33 12.14
C LYS A 35 -7.03 8.06 12.83
N THR A 36 -6.60 8.99 13.67
CA THR A 36 -5.39 8.79 14.50
C THR A 36 -5.53 7.50 15.32
N GLY A 37 -4.51 6.65 15.24
CA GLY A 37 -4.48 5.33 15.87
C GLY A 37 -5.02 4.19 15.01
N SER A 38 -5.51 4.46 13.79
CA SER A 38 -5.92 3.40 12.86
C SER A 38 -4.74 2.54 12.41
N LEU A 39 -4.99 1.23 12.33
CA LEU A 39 -4.15 0.27 11.65
C LEU A 39 -4.74 0.00 10.26
N LEU A 40 -3.92 0.15 9.22
CA LEU A 40 -4.34 -0.04 7.83
C LEU A 40 -3.56 -1.17 7.17
N GLN A 41 -4.27 -2.06 6.50
CA GLN A 41 -3.72 -3.09 5.64
C GLN A 41 -3.69 -2.57 4.20
N LEU A 42 -2.55 -2.76 3.51
CA LEU A 42 -2.39 -2.46 2.10
C LEU A 42 -2.34 -3.79 1.34
N ILE A 43 -3.41 -4.12 0.63
CA ILE A 43 -3.54 -5.40 -0.08
C ILE A 43 -3.54 -5.13 -1.58
N THR A 44 -2.58 -5.70 -2.30
CA THR A 44 -2.48 -5.58 -3.76
C THR A 44 -2.89 -6.87 -4.44
N LYS A 45 -3.87 -6.80 -5.34
CA LYS A 45 -4.31 -7.91 -6.18
C LYS A 45 -4.48 -7.41 -7.61
N ASN A 46 -3.94 -8.14 -8.59
CA ASN A 46 -4.01 -7.77 -10.01
C ASN A 46 -3.55 -6.32 -10.29
N GLY A 47 -2.52 -5.86 -9.58
CA GLY A 47 -1.98 -4.49 -9.68
C GLY A 47 -2.80 -3.40 -8.99
N ILE A 48 -3.92 -3.73 -8.36
CA ILE A 48 -4.79 -2.77 -7.67
C ILE A 48 -4.54 -2.87 -6.16
N THR A 49 -4.13 -1.76 -5.54
CA THR A 49 -3.92 -1.66 -4.09
C THR A 49 -5.20 -1.19 -3.39
N GLN A 50 -5.63 -1.91 -2.36
CA GLN A 50 -6.75 -1.54 -1.50
C GLN A 50 -6.26 -1.23 -0.09
N LEU A 51 -6.84 -0.20 0.52
CA LEU A 51 -6.66 0.13 1.93
C LEU A 51 -7.84 -0.40 2.74
N ILE A 52 -7.55 -1.26 3.71
CA ILE A 52 -8.56 -1.89 4.56
C ILE A 52 -8.19 -1.60 6.01
N ALA A 53 -9.12 -1.06 6.80
CA ALA A 53 -8.90 -0.89 8.24
C ALA A 53 -8.80 -2.28 8.90
N ALA A 54 -7.79 -2.49 9.73
CA ALA A 54 -7.74 -3.67 10.58
C ALA A 54 -8.74 -3.51 11.73
N GLU A 55 -9.46 -4.59 12.04
CA GLU A 55 -10.35 -4.69 13.22
C GLU A 55 -9.54 -4.85 14.51
#